data_AF-A0A832HKE5-F1
#
_entry.id   AF-A0A832HKE5-F1
#
_cell.length_a   1.000
_cell.length_b   1.000
_cell.length_c   1.000
_cell.angle_alpha   90.00
_cell.angle_beta   90.00
_cell.angle_gamma   90.00
#
_symmetry.space_group_name_H-M   'P 1'
#
loop_
_entity.id
_entity.type
_entity.pdbx_description
1 polymer ?
#
loop_
_entity_poly.entity_id
_entity_poly.type
_entity_poly.pdbx_seq_one_letter_code
_entity_poly.pdbx_strand_id
1 'polypeptide(L)'
;MNATAFDKFLAIASRRELTAAEIAELHALLNERPDLKAVWQEEEQLNRLLRKLPEPPVSTNFTARVLERVQKQPVRRPSVSFLAPLRALWQFRYALRLAAVVLLGAVVIGVHQRRAANENALRSWLAALPADGLAEVELWSDFEAIRHLPSEPLPSIHELADALK
;
A
#
# COMPACT_ATOMS: atom_id res chain seq x y z
N MET A 1 -7.18 -13.69 -15.41
CA MET A 1 -6.16 -14.67 -15.86
C MET A 1 -6.59 -15.12 -17.23
N ASN A 2 -5.90 -14.68 -18.28
CA ASN A 2 -6.31 -14.93 -19.67
C ASN A 2 -5.66 -16.24 -20.11
N ALA A 3 -6.43 -17.32 -20.22
CA ALA A 3 -5.95 -18.57 -20.81
C ALA A 3 -5.59 -18.30 -22.27
N THR A 4 -4.35 -18.60 -22.66
CA THR A 4 -3.89 -18.45 -24.04
C THR A 4 -4.40 -19.60 -24.91
N ALA A 5 -4.45 -19.41 -26.22
CA ALA A 5 -4.85 -20.48 -27.15
C ALA A 5 -3.98 -21.74 -27.00
N PHE A 6 -2.71 -21.58 -26.58
CA PHE A 6 -1.80 -22.69 -26.28
C PHE A 6 -2.21 -23.47 -25.03
N ASP A 7 -2.63 -22.79 -23.96
CA ASP A 7 -3.10 -23.43 -22.72
C ASP A 7 -4.31 -24.33 -22.95
N LYS A 8 -5.17 -23.97 -23.91
CA LYS A 8 -6.29 -24.81 -24.34
C LYS A 8 -5.80 -26.15 -24.90
N PHE A 9 -4.77 -26.14 -25.74
CA PHE A 9 -4.22 -27.37 -26.32
C PHE A 9 -3.55 -28.25 -25.26
N LEU A 10 -2.84 -27.66 -24.29
CA LEU A 10 -2.29 -28.40 -23.14
C LEU A 10 -3.39 -29.06 -22.30
N ALA A 11 -4.48 -28.33 -22.02
CA ALA A 11 -5.61 -28.85 -21.28
C ALA A 11 -6.31 -30.02 -22.00
N ILE A 12 -6.36 -30.00 -23.33
CA ILE A 12 -6.91 -31.10 -24.13
C ILE A 12 -5.95 -32.29 -24.12
N ALA A 13 -4.65 -32.05 -24.37
CA ALA A 13 -3.60 -33.08 -24.46
C ALA A 13 -3.50 -33.93 -23.18
N SER A 14 -3.69 -33.32 -22.02
CA SER A 14 -3.64 -34.00 -20.71
C SER A 14 -4.82 -34.94 -20.46
N ARG A 15 -5.94 -34.77 -21.18
CA ARG A 15 -7.15 -35.59 -21.00
C ARG A 15 -7.35 -36.60 -22.10
N ARG A 16 -7.01 -36.24 -23.34
CA ARG A 16 -7.20 -37.07 -24.52
C ARG A 16 -6.17 -36.73 -25.59
N GLU A 17 -6.05 -37.61 -26.58
CA GLU A 17 -5.31 -37.30 -27.81
C GLU A 17 -5.97 -36.16 -28.58
N LEU A 18 -5.15 -35.30 -29.18
CA LEU A 18 -5.63 -34.26 -30.09
C LEU A 18 -6.09 -34.90 -31.40
N THR A 19 -7.15 -34.36 -31.95
CA THR A 19 -7.62 -34.74 -33.29
C THR A 19 -6.72 -34.16 -34.37
N ALA A 20 -6.79 -34.70 -35.59
CA ALA A 20 -5.97 -34.23 -36.71
C ALA A 20 -6.18 -32.73 -37.01
N ALA A 21 -7.40 -32.22 -36.87
CA ALA A 21 -7.70 -30.80 -37.05
C ALA A 21 -7.03 -29.94 -35.97
N GLU A 22 -7.11 -30.34 -34.71
CA GLU A 22 -6.49 -29.64 -33.58
C GLU A 22 -4.95 -29.65 -33.68
N ILE A 23 -4.36 -30.75 -34.19
CA ILE A 23 -2.92 -30.83 -34.44
C ILE A 23 -2.49 -29.82 -35.51
N ALA A 24 -3.28 -29.66 -36.58
CA ALA A 24 -2.98 -28.68 -37.62
C ALA A 24 -3.03 -27.24 -37.08
N GLU A 25 -4.03 -26.91 -36.27
CA GLU A 25 -4.13 -25.61 -35.59
C GLU A 25 -2.97 -25.37 -34.63
N LEU A 26 -2.58 -26.39 -33.86
CA LEU A 26 -1.43 -26.31 -32.96
C LEU A 26 -0.13 -26.10 -33.74
N HIS A 27 0.07 -26.82 -34.85
CA HIS A 27 1.26 -26.62 -35.69
C HIS A 27 1.32 -25.21 -36.28
N ALA A 28 0.18 -24.64 -36.71
CA ALA A 28 0.13 -23.26 -37.15
C ALA A 28 0.57 -22.30 -36.02
N LEU A 29 0.04 -22.49 -34.81
CA LEU A 29 0.41 -21.70 -33.63
C LEU A 29 1.88 -21.84 -33.25
N LEU A 30 2.45 -23.05 -33.34
CA LEU A 30 3.87 -23.30 -33.06
C LEU A 30 4.80 -22.73 -34.15
N ASN A 31 4.33 -22.64 -35.39
CA ASN A 31 5.08 -21.97 -36.46
C ASN A 31 5.11 -20.44 -36.27
N GLU A 32 4.02 -19.86 -35.78
CA GLU A 32 3.96 -18.44 -35.42
C GLU A 32 4.79 -18.13 -34.16
N ARG A 33 4.83 -19.07 -33.21
CA ARG A 33 5.50 -18.93 -31.91
C ARG A 33 6.45 -20.11 -31.64
N PRO A 34 7.67 -20.08 -32.21
CA PRO A 34 8.62 -21.18 -32.09
C PRO A 34 9.15 -21.36 -30.66
N ASP A 35 9.04 -20.34 -29.80
CA ASP A 35 9.36 -20.39 -28.38
C ASP A 35 8.54 -21.45 -27.62
N LEU A 36 7.30 -21.70 -28.06
CA LEU A 36 6.41 -22.68 -27.44
C LEU A 36 6.69 -24.13 -27.85
N LYS A 37 7.51 -24.34 -28.89
CA LYS A 37 7.80 -25.69 -29.40
C LYS A 37 8.51 -26.54 -28.37
N ALA A 38 9.46 -25.96 -27.62
CA ALA A 38 10.16 -26.65 -26.55
C ALA A 38 9.20 -27.10 -25.44
N VAL A 39 8.30 -26.20 -25.01
CA VAL A 39 7.28 -26.48 -24.00
C VAL A 39 6.34 -27.60 -24.47
N TRP A 40 5.89 -27.54 -25.72
CA TRP A 40 5.03 -28.58 -26.29
C TRP A 40 5.70 -29.95 -26.33
N GLN A 41 6.99 -30.01 -26.71
CA GLN A 41 7.73 -31.27 -26.76
C GLN A 41 7.93 -31.90 -25.37
N GLU A 42 8.20 -31.08 -24.37
CA GLU A 42 8.31 -31.52 -22.97
C GLU A 42 6.99 -32.13 -22.48
N GLU A 43 5.88 -31.43 -22.71
CA GLU A 43 4.53 -31.89 -22.36
C GLU A 43 4.13 -33.18 -23.10
N GLU A 44 4.49 -33.31 -24.38
CA GLU A 44 4.25 -34.53 -25.16
C GLU A 44 5.07 -35.71 -24.62
N GLN A 45 6.34 -35.48 -24.26
CA GLN A 45 7.18 -36.50 -23.62
C GLN A 45 6.61 -36.93 -22.27
N LEU A 46 6.22 -35.99 -21.43
CA LEU A 46 5.60 -36.25 -20.13
C LEU A 46 4.34 -37.09 -20.27
N ASN A 47 3.42 -36.69 -21.16
CA ASN A 47 2.17 -37.42 -21.40
C ASN A 47 2.44 -38.85 -21.92
N ARG A 48 3.45 -39.04 -22.78
CA ARG A 48 3.87 -40.38 -23.21
C ARG A 48 4.37 -41.25 -22.07
N LEU A 49 5.13 -40.68 -21.11
CA LEU A 49 5.60 -41.42 -19.94
C LEU A 49 4.45 -41.78 -19.00
N LEU A 50 3.52 -40.85 -18.75
CA LEU A 50 2.36 -41.08 -17.90
C LEU A 50 1.44 -42.17 -18.46
N ARG A 51 1.27 -42.25 -19.78
CA ARG A 51 0.47 -43.30 -20.43
C ARG A 51 1.08 -44.69 -20.33
N LYS A 52 2.40 -44.79 -20.11
CA LYS A 52 3.08 -46.09 -19.90
C LYS A 52 2.93 -46.60 -18.46
N LEU A 53 2.41 -45.78 -17.55
CA LEU A 53 2.24 -46.18 -16.17
C LEU A 53 1.12 -47.22 -16.06
N PRO A 54 1.32 -48.33 -15.34
CA PRO A 54 0.27 -49.32 -15.14
C PRO A 54 -0.92 -48.70 -14.43
N GLU A 55 -2.13 -49.14 -14.78
CA GLU A 55 -3.32 -48.73 -14.04
C GLU A 55 -3.19 -49.19 -12.57
N PRO A 56 -3.41 -48.28 -11.61
CA PRO A 56 -3.28 -48.64 -10.21
C PRO A 56 -4.38 -49.66 -9.84
N PRO A 57 -4.05 -50.69 -9.05
CA PRO A 57 -5.04 -51.65 -8.60
C PRO A 57 -6.11 -50.94 -7.75
N VAL A 58 -7.36 -51.00 -8.18
CA VAL A 58 -8.48 -50.47 -7.41
C VAL A 58 -8.79 -51.43 -6.28
N SER A 59 -8.88 -50.92 -5.04
CA SER A 59 -9.26 -51.75 -3.90
C SER A 59 -10.67 -52.32 -4.11
N THR A 60 -10.91 -53.57 -3.75
CA THR A 60 -12.22 -54.24 -3.91
C THR A 60 -13.37 -53.52 -3.17
N ASN A 61 -13.04 -52.75 -2.13
CA ASN A 61 -13.98 -51.98 -1.32
C ASN A 61 -14.04 -50.48 -1.69
N PHE A 62 -13.51 -50.11 -2.87
CA PHE A 62 -13.46 -48.71 -3.31
C PHE A 62 -14.88 -48.12 -3.39
N THR A 63 -15.79 -48.82 -4.06
CA THR A 63 -17.16 -48.36 -4.30
C THR A 63 -17.92 -48.15 -3.00
N ALA A 64 -17.80 -49.06 -2.02
CA ALA A 64 -18.51 -48.89 -0.75
C ALA A 64 -17.95 -47.71 0.05
N ARG A 65 -16.62 -47.49 0.06
CA ARG A 65 -16.02 -46.31 0.69
C ARG A 65 -16.40 -45.00 0.00
N VAL A 66 -16.52 -44.99 -1.33
CA VAL A 66 -16.96 -43.81 -2.08
C VAL A 66 -18.43 -43.51 -1.76
N LEU A 67 -19.31 -44.52 -1.82
CA LEU A 67 -20.72 -44.36 -1.48
C LEU A 67 -20.92 -43.90 -0.04
N GLU A 68 -20.18 -44.49 0.91
CA GLU A 68 -20.18 -44.05 2.30
C GLU A 68 -19.78 -42.58 2.42
N ARG A 69 -18.75 -42.13 1.69
CA ARG A 69 -18.26 -40.73 1.75
C ARG A 69 -19.19 -39.74 1.07
N VAL A 70 -19.89 -40.14 0.00
CA VAL A 70 -20.91 -39.32 -0.68
C VAL A 70 -22.16 -39.21 0.19
N GLN A 71 -22.61 -40.32 0.79
CA GLN A 71 -23.78 -40.34 1.67
C GLN A 71 -23.52 -39.58 2.98
N LYS A 72 -22.31 -39.69 3.53
CA LYS A 72 -21.88 -38.95 4.72
C LYS A 72 -21.50 -37.51 4.43
N GLN A 73 -21.53 -37.05 3.18
CA GLN A 73 -21.15 -35.69 2.84
C GLN A 73 -22.19 -34.74 3.47
N PRO A 74 -21.88 -34.07 4.59
CA PRO A 74 -22.78 -33.06 5.10
C PRO A 74 -22.78 -31.95 4.06
N VAL A 75 -23.93 -31.30 3.85
CA VAL A 75 -24.01 -30.02 3.10
C VAL A 75 -22.79 -29.21 3.50
N ARG A 76 -21.94 -28.89 2.51
CA ARG A 76 -20.65 -28.24 2.68
C ARG A 76 -20.92 -26.90 3.37
N ARG A 77 -20.92 -26.88 4.70
CA ARG A 77 -20.93 -25.64 5.46
C ARG A 77 -19.67 -24.92 5.01
N PRO A 78 -19.75 -23.64 4.60
CA PRO A 78 -18.56 -22.90 4.21
C PRO A 78 -17.57 -23.05 5.35
N SER A 79 -16.44 -23.70 5.08
CA SER A 79 -15.35 -23.77 6.04
C SER A 79 -14.96 -22.32 6.29
N VAL A 80 -15.22 -21.82 7.50
CA VAL A 80 -14.69 -20.54 7.95
C VAL A 80 -13.18 -20.62 7.75
N SER A 81 -12.73 -19.95 6.69
CA SER A 81 -11.35 -20.00 6.24
C SER A 81 -10.49 -19.47 7.36
N PHE A 82 -9.49 -20.24 7.81
CA PHE A 82 -8.51 -19.81 8.81
C PHE A 82 -7.75 -18.55 8.36
N LEU A 83 -7.84 -18.17 7.08
CA LEU A 83 -7.25 -16.98 6.47
C LEU A 83 -8.18 -15.74 6.48
N ALA A 84 -9.44 -15.89 6.90
CA ALA A 84 -10.37 -14.77 7.05
C ALA A 84 -9.83 -13.64 7.97
N PRO A 85 -9.23 -13.92 9.15
CA PRO A 85 -8.68 -12.85 9.98
C PRO A 85 -7.48 -12.14 9.34
N LEU A 86 -6.64 -12.85 8.58
CA LEU A 86 -5.50 -12.25 7.88
C LEU A 86 -5.94 -11.27 6.77
N ARG A 87 -6.98 -11.63 6.01
CA ARG A 87 -7.52 -10.79 4.93
C ARG A 87 -8.18 -9.53 5.50
N ALA A 88 -8.89 -9.64 6.62
CA ALA A 88 -9.48 -8.50 7.32
C ALA A 88 -8.40 -7.54 7.85
N LEU A 89 -7.30 -8.06 8.41
CA LEU A 89 -6.18 -7.24 8.88
C LEU A 89 -5.53 -6.45 7.74
N TRP A 90 -5.36 -7.08 6.57
CA TRP A 90 -4.82 -6.40 5.39
C TRP A 90 -5.73 -5.26 4.93
N GLN A 91 -7.05 -5.49 4.84
CA GLN A 91 -8.02 -4.44 4.48
C GLN A 91 -8.03 -3.29 5.49
N PHE A 92 -7.95 -3.60 6.79
CA PHE A 92 -7.87 -2.60 7.85
C PHE A 92 -6.61 -1.71 7.74
N ARG A 93 -5.46 -2.30 7.37
CA ARG A 93 -4.21 -1.53 7.16
C ARG A 93 -4.32 -0.54 5.99
N TYR A 94 -5.02 -0.88 4.91
CA TYR A 94 -5.25 0.05 3.81
C TYR A 94 -6.26 1.15 4.18
N ALA A 95 -7.33 0.80 4.90
CA ALA A 95 -8.30 1.76 5.41
C ALA A 95 -7.64 2.79 6.35
N LEU A 96 -6.74 2.34 7.24
CA LEU A 96 -6.00 3.21 8.14
C LEU A 96 -5.09 4.20 7.39
N ARG A 97 -4.43 3.75 6.33
CA ARG A 97 -3.59 4.60 5.48
C ARG A 97 -4.41 5.66 4.75
N LEU A 98 -5.58 5.29 4.22
CA LEU A 98 -6.48 6.26 3.57
C LEU A 98 -7.01 7.28 4.57
N ALA A 99 -7.41 6.85 5.78
CA ALA A 99 -7.85 7.75 6.84
C ALA A 99 -6.73 8.74 7.24
N ALA A 100 -5.49 8.27 7.34
CA ALA A 100 -4.33 9.13 7.63
C ALA A 100 -4.10 10.19 6.54
N VAL A 101 -4.22 9.83 5.26
CA VAL A 101 -4.08 10.78 4.13
C VAL A 101 -5.19 11.83 4.15
N VAL A 102 -6.44 11.41 4.38
CA VAL A 102 -7.57 12.34 4.50
C VAL A 102 -7.37 13.30 5.66
N LEU A 103 -6.91 12.81 6.80
CA LEU A 103 -6.68 13.61 7.99
C LEU A 103 -5.52 14.60 7.78
N LEU A 104 -4.44 14.18 7.14
CA LEU A 104 -3.34 15.07 6.72
C LEU A 104 -3.83 16.16 5.77
N GLY A 105 -4.65 15.80 4.77
CA GLY A 105 -5.26 16.74 3.86
C GLY A 105 -6.14 17.77 4.59
N ALA A 106 -6.97 17.34 5.53
CA ALA A 106 -7.82 18.22 6.33
C ALA A 106 -6.99 19.19 7.20
N VAL A 107 -5.88 18.73 7.78
CA VAL A 107 -4.96 19.57 8.56
C VAL A 107 -4.32 20.64 7.67
N VAL A 108 -3.81 20.26 6.49
CA VAL A 108 -3.21 21.22 5.54
C VAL A 108 -4.23 22.28 5.12
N ILE A 109 -5.45 21.86 4.73
CA ILE A 109 -6.53 22.77 4.36
C ILE A 109 -6.87 23.72 5.53
N GLY A 110 -6.97 23.19 6.75
CA GLY A 110 -7.25 24.01 7.94
C GLY A 110 -6.17 25.05 8.25
N VAL A 111 -4.89 24.71 8.06
CA VAL A 111 -3.79 25.66 8.25
C VAL A 111 -3.83 26.77 7.20
N HIS A 112 -4.11 26.44 5.93
CA HIS A 112 -4.24 27.44 4.88
C HIS A 112 -5.40 28.42 5.13
N GLN A 113 -6.56 27.92 5.59
CA GLN A 113 -7.69 28.78 5.93
C GLN A 113 -7.38 29.71 7.09
N ARG A 114 -6.69 29.23 8.14
CA ARG A 114 -6.27 30.07 9.27
C ARG A 114 -5.25 31.13 8.86
N ARG A 115 -4.31 30.80 7.98
CA ARG A 115 -3.36 31.79 7.44
C ARG A 115 -4.09 32.89 6.66
N ALA A 116 -5.01 32.52 5.78
CA ALA A 116 -5.83 33.49 5.05
C ALA A 116 -6.71 34.36 5.98
N ALA A 117 -7.30 33.76 7.02
CA ALA A 117 -8.07 34.51 8.01
C ALA A 117 -7.19 35.47 8.82
N ASN A 118 -5.98 35.06 9.20
CA ASN A 118 -5.04 35.90 9.93
C ASN A 118 -4.51 37.06 9.08
N GLU A 119 -4.24 36.84 7.78
CA GLU A 119 -3.86 37.92 6.86
C GLU A 119 -4.97 38.96 6.74
N ASN A 120 -6.23 38.53 6.66
CA ASN A 120 -7.37 39.44 6.63
C ASN A 120 -7.53 40.20 7.95
N ALA A 121 -7.34 39.54 9.10
CA ALA A 121 -7.37 40.18 10.40
C ALA A 121 -6.24 41.22 10.52
N LEU A 122 -5.01 40.87 10.13
CA LEU A 122 -3.86 41.79 10.14
C LEU A 122 -4.11 42.99 9.23
N ARG A 123 -4.70 42.79 8.04
CA ARG A 123 -5.09 43.89 7.14
C ARG A 123 -6.14 44.81 7.76
N SER A 124 -7.14 44.26 8.47
CA SER A 124 -8.13 45.08 9.17
C SER A 124 -7.52 45.87 10.34
N TRP A 125 -6.56 45.29 11.07
CA TRP A 125 -5.84 45.98 12.13
C TRP A 125 -4.92 47.07 11.57
N LEU A 126 -4.21 46.79 10.46
CA LEU A 126 -3.37 47.77 9.77
C LEU A 126 -4.17 48.92 9.17
N ALA A 127 -5.37 48.66 8.64
CA ALA A 127 -6.26 49.70 8.14
C ALA A 127 -6.88 50.55 9.28
N ALA A 128 -6.89 50.04 10.50
CA ALA A 128 -7.41 50.73 11.69
C ALA A 128 -6.34 51.52 12.46
N LEU A 129 -5.05 51.38 12.11
CA LEU A 129 -3.97 52.14 12.72
C LEU A 129 -3.90 53.56 12.13
N PRO A 130 -3.92 54.62 12.95
CA PRO A 130 -3.71 55.98 12.48
C PRO A 130 -2.26 56.15 11.99
N ALA A 131 -2.07 56.89 10.89
CA ALA A 131 -0.76 57.10 10.26
C ALA A 131 0.31 57.74 11.18
N ASP A 132 -0.12 58.33 12.30
CA ASP A 132 0.76 59.01 13.25
C ASP A 132 1.60 58.05 14.13
N GLY A 133 1.24 56.76 14.21
CA GLY A 133 1.96 55.77 15.03
C GLY A 133 3.22 55.17 14.39
N LEU A 134 3.49 55.44 13.11
CA LEU A 134 4.68 54.93 12.40
C LEU A 134 5.91 55.84 12.55
N ALA A 135 5.73 57.06 13.09
CA ALA A 135 6.83 57.99 13.38
C ALA A 135 7.66 57.57 14.62
N GLU A 136 7.16 56.64 15.44
CA GLU A 136 7.81 56.20 16.69
C GLU A 136 8.89 55.12 16.46
N VAL A 137 9.05 54.61 15.23
CA VAL A 137 10.06 53.59 14.88
C VAL A 137 11.50 54.14 14.98
N GLU A 138 11.69 55.44 14.81
CA GLU A 138 12.99 56.10 15.00
C GLU A 138 13.38 56.17 16.49
N LEU A 139 12.40 56.18 17.41
CA LEU A 139 12.64 56.16 18.86
C LEU A 139 13.23 54.83 19.35
N TRP A 140 13.04 53.74 18.60
CA TRP A 140 13.61 52.42 18.91
C TRP A 140 15.03 52.25 18.35
N SER A 141 15.58 53.22 17.60
CA SER A 141 16.97 53.18 17.13
C SER A 141 17.99 53.73 18.14
N ASP A 142 17.54 54.33 19.24
CA ASP A 142 18.40 54.88 20.31
C ASP A 142 19.01 53.82 21.25
N PHE A 143 19.37 52.64 20.72
CA PHE A 143 20.20 51.66 21.42
C PHE A 143 21.65 52.12 21.63
N GLU A 144 22.06 53.26 21.04
CA GLU A 144 23.37 53.89 21.26
C GLU A 144 23.56 54.34 22.72
N ALA A 145 22.48 54.69 23.44
CA ALA A 145 22.54 55.12 24.84
C ALA A 145 22.98 53.99 25.80
N ILE A 146 22.62 52.73 25.50
CA ILE A 146 23.07 51.56 26.28
C ILE A 146 24.57 51.30 26.06
N ARG A 147 25.11 51.72 24.91
CA ARG A 147 26.52 51.53 24.55
C ARG A 147 27.47 52.51 25.25
N HIS A 148 26.94 53.60 25.82
CA HIS A 148 27.70 54.63 26.53
C HIS A 148 27.65 54.51 28.07
N LEU A 149 27.06 53.44 28.61
CA LEU A 149 27.15 53.16 30.05
C LEU A 149 28.62 52.94 30.42
N PRO A 150 29.16 53.66 31.42
CA PRO A 150 30.54 53.45 31.86
C PRO A 150 30.70 52.00 32.31
N SER A 151 31.71 51.32 31.75
CA SER A 151 32.09 49.96 32.11
C SER A 151 32.84 49.94 33.45
N GLU A 152 32.28 50.58 34.48
CA GLU A 152 32.74 50.38 35.85
C GLU A 152 32.34 48.97 36.29
N PRO A 153 33.23 48.24 36.99
CA PRO A 153 32.84 46.97 37.57
C PRO A 153 31.67 47.21 38.52
N LEU A 154 30.54 46.57 38.23
CA LEU A 154 29.38 46.58 39.11
C LEU A 154 29.86 46.21 40.53
N PRO A 155 29.51 47.00 41.57
CA PRO A 155 29.90 46.69 42.94
C PRO A 155 29.46 45.26 43.26
N SER A 156 30.34 44.50 43.87
CA SER A 156 30.05 43.11 44.20
C SER A 156 28.84 43.06 45.13
N ILE A 157 28.04 41.99 45.07
CA ILE A 157 26.79 41.85 45.87
C ILE A 157 27.04 42.14 47.37
N HIS A 158 28.26 41.87 47.85
CA HIS A 158 28.69 42.12 49.22
C HIS A 158 28.83 43.63 49.54
N GLU A 159 29.30 44.45 48.59
CA GLU A 159 29.43 45.91 48.78
C GLU A 159 28.06 46.60 48.76
N LEU A 160 27.11 46.10 47.97
CA LEU A 160 25.72 46.58 47.98
C LEU A 160 24.99 46.24 49.28
N ALA A 161 25.34 45.12 49.92
CA ALA A 161 24.75 44.71 51.19
C ALA A 161 25.21 45.58 52.37
N ASP A 162 26.46 46.06 52.35
CA ASP A 162 26.99 46.95 53.41
C ASP A 162 26.51 48.40 53.26
N ALA A 163 26.22 48.89 52.05
CA ALA A 163 25.71 50.25 51.83
C ALA A 163 24.24 50.45 52.24
N LEU A 164 23.48 49.37 52.43
CA LEU A 164 22.06 49.39 52.80
C LEU A 164 21.81 49.21 54.31
N LYS A 165 22.86 49.22 55.12
CA LYS A 165 22.81 49.08 56.58
C LYS A 165 23.02 50.42 57.28
#